data_AF-A0A9W8E5G9-F1
#
_entry.id   AF-A0A9W8E5G9-F1
#
_cell.length_a   1.000
_cell.length_b   1.000
_cell.length_c   1.000
_cell.angle_alpha   90.00
_cell.angle_beta   90.00
_cell.angle_gamma   90.00
#
_symmetry.space_group_name_H-M   'P 1'
#
loop_
_entity.id
_entity.type
_entity.pdbx_description
1 polymer ?
#
loop_
_entity_poly.entity_id
_entity_poly.type
_entity_poly.pdbx_seq_one_letter_code
_entity_poly.pdbx_strand_id
1 'polypeptide(L)'
;MASTPATDFEHEGLRKAVIIPLIVIMALYVLISTGLFVWRGRASKDLQKRSIILTIITGTAALLVVTLYMARNIPGVPCSVSHIGSYFGFYYVHAAITARSIRLIAMAQTASAKVKRLVYPERPLSFWEKHRKAARIMCDDNKITLYMFIISSPISFYAIIPLIVSDKYGLSQRSLTCDLSWEGWPVVALSLLFIGIILPLLAYKMKGIRDAYQMRNDLIITISANIVFDLLFLASSFVPGDFPYPMEDLVFPTISVLIIQTSSVFLPWFHAERDYRRAGQLLAHSQATFYHVMNDADLVSLFCKFCENNFCTELPFFLTDYQRLKAKSVEYMSSEKPLKQYTATHLEEDQSNADTLSPTTPQSPFGKWFVSRNTPTEKGSDAFPMDDLSHEDSQQDAQRISPLPFTIVQDLGADAEKVIPSELAVDYYCFYERYFADGSAWEVNINGRTLNQLRSLVEQEQFTWSMFDAAKDEVSQLLMEDVFGKFVKANSELIGSP
;
A
#
# COMPACT_ATOMS: atom_id res chain seq x y z
N MET A 1 5.87 62.01 -4.51
CA MET A 1 4.65 62.10 -5.34
C MET A 1 3.49 61.67 -4.45
N ALA A 2 2.57 62.58 -4.13
CA ALA A 2 1.40 62.27 -3.33
C ALA A 2 0.36 61.60 -4.25
N SER A 3 0.16 60.29 -4.10
CA SER A 3 -0.92 59.56 -4.76
C SER A 3 -2.26 60.11 -4.25
N THR A 4 -3.16 60.42 -5.17
CA THR A 4 -4.51 60.90 -4.86
C THR A 4 -5.32 59.79 -4.17
N PRO A 5 -5.77 59.98 -2.91
CA PRO A 5 -6.43 58.94 -2.10
C PRO A 5 -7.82 58.53 -2.60
N ALA A 6 -8.36 59.18 -3.64
CA ALA A 6 -9.72 58.93 -4.13
C ALA A 6 -9.85 57.67 -5.00
N THR A 7 -8.78 57.24 -5.69
CA THR A 7 -8.81 55.99 -6.49
C THR A 7 -8.77 54.74 -5.62
N ASP A 8 -8.24 54.83 -4.40
CA ASP A 8 -7.99 53.66 -3.55
C ASP A 8 -9.28 53.06 -2.97
N PHE A 9 -10.33 53.87 -2.74
CA PHE A 9 -11.61 53.40 -2.17
C PHE A 9 -12.49 52.63 -3.16
N GLU A 10 -12.56 53.04 -4.44
CA GLU A 10 -13.34 52.31 -5.44
C GLU A 10 -12.76 50.90 -5.70
N HIS A 11 -11.43 50.77 -5.59
CA HIS A 11 -10.76 49.49 -5.71
C HIS A 11 -11.03 48.56 -4.51
N GLU A 12 -11.26 49.10 -3.32
CA GLU A 12 -11.52 48.30 -2.11
C GLU A 12 -12.83 47.49 -2.21
N GLY A 13 -13.91 48.15 -2.61
CA GLY A 13 -15.23 47.53 -2.77
C GLY A 13 -15.23 46.47 -3.86
N LEU A 14 -14.60 46.77 -5.01
CA LEU A 14 -14.47 45.84 -6.12
C LEU A 14 -13.62 44.62 -5.73
N ARG A 15 -12.50 44.83 -5.03
CA ARG A 15 -11.62 43.74 -4.56
C ARG A 15 -12.38 42.78 -3.63
N LYS A 16 -13.14 43.32 -2.68
CA LYS A 16 -14.00 42.52 -1.79
C LYS A 16 -15.06 41.74 -2.57
N ALA A 17 -15.72 42.39 -3.53
CA ALA A 17 -16.77 41.79 -4.36
C ALA A 17 -16.25 40.63 -5.24
N VAL A 18 -14.98 40.62 -5.62
CA VAL A 18 -14.37 39.54 -6.42
C VAL A 18 -13.78 38.44 -5.53
N ILE A 19 -13.05 38.82 -4.48
CA ILE A 19 -12.27 37.86 -3.68
C ILE A 19 -13.18 36.97 -2.83
N ILE A 20 -14.25 37.51 -2.23
CA ILE A 20 -15.14 36.72 -1.37
C ILE A 20 -15.82 35.59 -2.16
N PRO A 21 -16.46 35.83 -3.33
CA PRO A 21 -16.99 34.74 -4.14
C PRO A 21 -15.93 33.73 -4.56
N LEU A 22 -14.72 34.19 -4.89
CA LEU A 22 -13.62 33.30 -5.27
C LEU A 22 -13.22 32.37 -4.12
N ILE A 23 -13.12 32.89 -2.89
CA ILE A 23 -12.90 32.09 -1.67
C ILE A 23 -13.98 31.03 -1.52
N VAL A 24 -15.25 31.41 -1.66
CA VAL A 24 -16.39 30.49 -1.52
C VAL A 24 -16.34 29.39 -2.58
N ILE A 25 -16.11 29.75 -3.84
CA ILE A 25 -16.01 28.78 -4.95
C ILE A 25 -14.87 27.80 -4.70
N MET A 26 -13.69 28.29 -4.35
CA MET A 26 -12.53 27.42 -4.11
C MET A 26 -12.72 26.54 -2.87
N ALA A 27 -13.28 27.07 -1.79
CA ALA A 27 -13.59 26.31 -0.58
C ALA A 27 -14.62 25.20 -0.87
N LEU A 28 -15.69 25.51 -1.61
CA LEU A 28 -16.67 24.53 -2.07
C LEU A 28 -16.02 23.46 -2.95
N TYR A 29 -15.14 23.85 -3.87
CA TYR A 29 -14.40 22.89 -4.70
C TYR A 29 -13.60 21.90 -3.84
N VAL A 30 -12.82 22.38 -2.86
CA VAL A 30 -12.01 21.53 -1.96
C VAL A 30 -12.91 20.61 -1.12
N LEU A 31 -14.00 21.14 -0.56
CA LEU A 31 -14.94 20.36 0.26
C LEU A 31 -15.67 19.29 -0.55
N ILE A 32 -16.23 19.64 -1.71
CA ILE A 32 -16.98 18.72 -2.57
C ILE A 32 -16.05 17.63 -3.10
N SER A 33 -14.89 17.97 -3.65
CA SER A 33 -13.95 16.98 -4.18
C SER A 33 -13.43 16.03 -3.10
N THR A 34 -13.11 16.54 -1.90
CA THR A 34 -12.70 15.69 -0.76
C THR A 34 -13.85 14.80 -0.29
N GLY A 35 -15.06 15.35 -0.16
CA GLY A 35 -16.24 14.60 0.25
C GLY A 35 -16.59 13.47 -0.73
N LEU A 36 -16.55 13.75 -2.03
CA LEU A 36 -16.76 12.77 -3.10
C LEU A 36 -15.69 11.67 -3.07
N PHE A 37 -14.41 12.04 -2.87
CA PHE A 37 -13.32 11.08 -2.73
C PHE A 37 -13.52 10.17 -1.52
N VAL A 38 -13.88 10.71 -0.35
CA VAL A 38 -14.12 9.93 0.87
C VAL A 38 -15.33 9.00 0.71
N TRP A 39 -16.43 9.51 0.15
CA TRP A 39 -17.62 8.73 -0.09
C TRP A 39 -17.34 7.55 -1.02
N ARG A 40 -16.69 7.80 -2.17
CA ARG A 40 -16.32 6.73 -3.11
C ARG A 40 -15.23 5.83 -2.56
N GLY A 41 -14.31 6.37 -1.77
CA GLY A 41 -13.21 5.63 -1.15
C GLY A 41 -13.67 4.52 -0.21
N ARG A 42 -14.85 4.65 0.40
CA ARG A 42 -15.45 3.57 1.20
C ARG A 42 -15.82 2.35 0.37
N ALA A 43 -16.18 2.54 -0.90
CA ALA A 43 -16.64 1.47 -1.79
C ALA A 43 -15.57 0.99 -2.79
N SER A 44 -14.51 1.77 -3.04
CA SER A 44 -13.48 1.47 -4.03
C SER A 44 -12.16 1.07 -3.37
N LYS A 45 -11.75 -0.19 -3.53
CA LYS A 45 -10.43 -0.70 -3.08
C LYS A 45 -9.27 0.09 -3.69
N ASP A 46 -9.41 0.53 -4.93
CA ASP A 46 -8.39 1.33 -5.64
C ASP A 46 -8.12 2.68 -4.95
N LEU A 47 -9.16 3.31 -4.39
CA LEU A 47 -9.03 4.55 -3.63
C LEU A 47 -8.54 4.31 -2.20
N GLN A 48 -8.87 3.18 -1.58
CA GLN A 48 -8.36 2.81 -0.26
C GLN A 48 -6.83 2.67 -0.26
N LYS A 49 -6.23 2.25 -1.38
CA LYS A 49 -4.77 2.22 -1.56
C LYS A 49 -4.11 3.61 -1.53
N ARG A 50 -4.86 4.70 -1.76
CA ARG A 50 -4.36 6.09 -1.84
C ARG A 50 -4.37 6.86 -0.52
N SER A 51 -4.68 6.20 0.59
CA SER A 51 -4.94 6.79 1.91
C SER A 51 -6.10 7.76 1.97
N ILE A 52 -7.21 7.30 2.55
CA ILE A 52 -8.36 8.18 2.81
C ILE A 52 -8.01 9.21 3.88
N ILE A 53 -7.32 8.79 4.96
CA ILE A 53 -7.00 9.65 6.11
C ILE A 53 -6.04 10.78 5.70
N LEU A 54 -4.92 10.47 5.05
CA LEU A 54 -3.98 11.49 4.59
C LEU A 54 -4.64 12.42 3.55
N THR A 55 -5.57 11.91 2.73
CA THR A 55 -6.32 12.74 1.78
C THR A 55 -7.26 13.71 2.50
N ILE A 56 -7.96 13.29 3.55
CA ILE A 56 -8.78 14.19 4.38
C ILE A 56 -7.92 15.26 5.03
N ILE A 57 -6.76 14.89 5.60
CA ILE A 57 -5.85 15.86 6.21
C ILE A 57 -5.35 16.85 5.16
N THR A 58 -4.95 16.38 3.98
CA THR A 58 -4.53 17.25 2.87
C THR A 58 -5.65 18.18 2.44
N GLY A 59 -6.89 17.69 2.29
CA GLY A 59 -8.05 18.50 1.92
C GLY A 59 -8.41 19.55 2.96
N THR A 60 -8.34 19.22 4.26
CA THR A 60 -8.57 20.17 5.35
C THR A 60 -7.47 21.24 5.39
N ALA A 61 -6.21 20.84 5.28
CA ALA A 61 -5.08 21.76 5.23
C ALA A 61 -5.16 22.67 3.97
N ALA A 62 -5.57 22.10 2.83
CA ALA A 62 -5.82 22.84 1.60
C ALA A 62 -6.92 23.88 1.76
N LEU A 63 -8.03 23.52 2.43
CA LEU A 63 -9.12 24.44 2.74
C LEU A 63 -8.62 25.62 3.60
N LEU A 64 -7.80 25.35 4.61
CA LEU A 64 -7.18 26.40 5.44
C LEU A 64 -6.28 27.32 4.61
N VAL A 65 -5.40 26.78 3.76
CA VAL A 65 -4.54 27.60 2.89
C VAL A 65 -5.40 28.50 2.01
N VAL A 66 -6.31 27.91 1.24
CA VAL A 66 -7.06 28.65 0.23
C VAL A 66 -7.96 29.71 0.87
N THR A 67 -8.61 29.42 2.01
CA THR A 67 -9.47 30.39 2.68
C THR A 67 -8.66 31.49 3.35
N LEU A 68 -7.61 31.17 4.11
CA LEU A 68 -6.88 32.15 4.92
C LEU A 68 -5.92 33.00 4.06
N TYR A 69 -5.27 32.44 3.04
CA TYR A 69 -4.39 33.19 2.15
C TYR A 69 -5.18 34.13 1.23
N MET A 70 -6.31 33.69 0.71
CA MET A 70 -7.17 34.57 -0.08
C MET A 70 -7.90 35.59 0.80
N ALA A 71 -8.27 35.25 2.04
CA ALA A 71 -8.82 36.23 2.99
C ALA A 71 -7.80 37.32 3.33
N ARG A 72 -6.50 37.02 3.32
CA ARG A 72 -5.46 38.05 3.54
C ARG A 72 -5.48 39.17 2.51
N ASN A 73 -5.98 38.89 1.31
CA ASN A 73 -6.16 39.90 0.27
C ASN A 73 -7.36 40.84 0.56
N ILE A 74 -8.15 40.58 1.60
CA ILE A 74 -9.25 41.46 1.99
C ILE A 74 -8.71 42.57 2.91
N PRO A 75 -8.95 43.85 2.57
CA PRO A 75 -8.54 44.99 3.40
C PRO A 75 -9.09 44.88 4.82
N GLY A 76 -8.21 45.04 5.82
CA GLY A 76 -8.56 44.92 7.24
C GLY A 76 -8.29 43.55 7.86
N VAL A 77 -7.92 42.54 7.07
CA VAL A 77 -7.59 41.20 7.61
C VAL A 77 -6.18 41.20 8.21
N PRO A 78 -6.01 40.80 9.49
CA PRO A 78 -4.72 40.86 10.17
C PRO A 78 -3.74 39.77 9.72
N CYS A 79 -2.45 39.99 9.95
CA CYS A 79 -1.37 39.03 9.65
C CYS A 79 -1.49 37.68 10.36
N SER A 80 -2.21 37.61 11.49
CA SER A 80 -2.47 36.35 12.20
C SER A 80 -3.19 35.32 11.32
N VAL A 81 -4.04 35.77 10.38
CA VAL A 81 -4.76 34.89 9.45
C VAL A 81 -3.81 34.18 8.49
N SER A 82 -2.88 34.91 7.86
CA SER A 82 -1.88 34.28 6.98
C SER A 82 -0.91 33.41 7.77
N HIS A 83 -0.55 33.79 9.01
CA HIS A 83 0.28 32.95 9.90
C HIS A 83 -0.37 31.59 10.19
N ILE A 84 -1.65 31.57 10.54
CA ILE A 84 -2.41 30.33 10.75
C ILE A 84 -2.42 29.50 9.46
N GLY A 85 -2.67 30.13 8.31
CA GLY A 85 -2.66 29.48 7.00
C GLY A 85 -1.30 28.83 6.68
N SER A 86 -0.19 29.49 7.01
CA SER A 86 1.17 29.00 6.76
C SER A 86 1.53 27.79 7.61
N TYR A 87 1.26 27.86 8.92
CA TYR A 87 1.70 26.82 9.86
C TYR A 87 0.75 25.62 9.92
N PHE A 88 -0.57 25.85 9.85
CA PHE A 88 -1.56 24.77 9.99
C PHE A 88 -2.13 24.31 8.65
N GLY A 89 -2.04 25.13 7.61
CA GLY A 89 -2.41 24.76 6.25
C GLY A 89 -1.20 24.32 5.43
N PHE A 90 -0.39 25.28 4.99
CA PHE A 90 0.64 25.08 3.97
C PHE A 90 1.69 24.04 4.37
N TYR A 91 2.17 24.10 5.61
CA TYR A 91 3.09 23.10 6.14
C TYR A 91 2.47 21.70 6.20
N TYR A 92 1.21 21.55 6.62
CA TYR A 92 0.56 20.24 6.69
C TYR A 92 0.25 19.65 5.31
N VAL A 93 0.00 20.48 4.30
CA VAL A 93 -0.04 20.02 2.89
C VAL A 93 1.28 19.37 2.50
N HIS A 94 2.42 20.02 2.79
CA HIS A 94 3.76 19.49 2.51
C HIS A 94 4.08 18.20 3.28
N ALA A 95 3.74 18.18 4.56
CA ALA A 95 3.92 17.01 5.41
C ALA A 95 3.09 15.82 4.89
N ALA A 96 1.84 16.05 4.48
CA ALA A 96 0.98 15.02 3.94
C ALA A 96 1.47 14.47 2.59
N ILE A 97 1.97 15.33 1.69
CA ILE A 97 2.59 14.91 0.41
C ILE A 97 3.82 14.05 0.66
N THR A 98 4.65 14.45 1.63
CA THR A 98 5.85 13.71 2.05
C THR A 98 5.47 12.34 2.60
N ALA A 99 4.49 12.27 3.50
CA ALA A 99 3.98 11.01 4.05
C ALA A 99 3.44 10.09 2.94
N ARG A 100 2.61 10.61 2.01
CA ARG A 100 2.09 9.83 0.87
C ARG A 100 3.21 9.29 -0.03
N SER A 101 4.24 10.10 -0.29
CA SER A 101 5.39 9.69 -1.09
C SER A 101 6.22 8.61 -0.41
N ILE A 102 6.51 8.75 0.88
CA ILE A 102 7.23 7.74 1.68
C ILE A 102 6.44 6.43 1.70
N ARG A 103 5.13 6.49 1.90
CA ARG A 103 4.26 5.31 1.87
C ARG A 103 4.33 4.60 0.53
N LEU A 104 4.19 5.32 -0.59
CA LEU A 104 4.25 4.71 -1.92
C LEU A 104 5.61 4.03 -2.16
N ILE A 105 6.70 4.68 -1.76
CA ILE A 105 8.04 4.10 -1.86
C ILE A 105 8.14 2.82 -1.00
N ALA A 106 7.67 2.85 0.25
CA ALA A 106 7.70 1.69 1.14
C ALA A 106 6.89 0.52 0.58
N MET A 107 5.69 0.77 0.06
CA MET A 107 4.83 -0.25 -0.56
C MET A 107 5.50 -0.88 -1.79
N ALA A 108 6.02 -0.04 -2.70
CA ALA A 108 6.66 -0.52 -3.93
C ALA A 108 7.94 -1.31 -3.67
N GLN A 109 8.78 -0.84 -2.76
CA GLN A 109 10.02 -1.53 -2.41
C GLN A 109 9.76 -2.85 -1.67
N THR A 110 8.75 -2.89 -0.79
CA THR A 110 8.37 -4.12 -0.10
C THR A 110 7.84 -5.15 -1.07
N ALA A 111 6.94 -4.77 -1.99
CA ALA A 111 6.44 -5.68 -3.04
C ALA A 111 7.58 -6.20 -3.94
N SER A 112 8.47 -5.30 -4.39
CA SER A 112 9.63 -5.67 -5.21
C SER A 112 10.59 -6.60 -4.47
N ALA A 113 10.81 -6.38 -3.17
CA ALA A 113 11.68 -7.22 -2.35
C ALA A 113 11.11 -8.64 -2.21
N LYS A 114 9.80 -8.76 -1.95
CA LYS A 114 9.10 -10.05 -1.89
C LYS A 114 9.29 -10.87 -3.18
N VAL A 115 9.05 -10.25 -4.34
CA VAL A 115 9.24 -10.92 -5.64
C VAL A 115 10.69 -11.33 -5.85
N LYS A 116 11.65 -10.43 -5.60
CA LYS A 116 13.08 -10.72 -5.78
C LYS A 116 13.57 -11.83 -4.88
N ARG A 117 13.07 -11.93 -3.65
CA ARG A 117 13.42 -12.99 -2.70
C ARG A 117 12.92 -14.35 -3.17
N LEU A 118 11.77 -14.37 -3.82
CA LEU A 118 11.20 -15.59 -4.38
C LEU A 118 11.99 -16.06 -5.60
N VAL A 119 12.37 -15.14 -6.49
CA VAL A 119 13.18 -15.47 -7.68
C VAL A 119 14.62 -15.84 -7.29
N TYR A 120 15.18 -15.19 -6.27
CA TYR A 120 16.57 -15.36 -5.85
C TYR A 120 16.65 -15.53 -4.32
N PRO A 121 16.38 -16.73 -3.79
CA PRO A 121 16.36 -16.98 -2.34
C PRO A 121 17.72 -16.75 -1.67
N GLU A 122 18.82 -16.96 -2.40
CA GLU A 122 20.20 -16.77 -1.91
C GLU A 122 20.63 -15.30 -1.78
N ARG A 123 19.84 -14.36 -2.33
CA ARG A 123 20.19 -12.94 -2.29
C ARG A 123 20.23 -12.44 -0.85
N PRO A 124 21.19 -11.59 -0.45
CA PRO A 124 21.17 -10.96 0.87
C PRO A 124 19.88 -10.16 1.08
N LEU A 125 19.36 -10.20 2.31
CA LEU A 125 18.16 -9.48 2.70
C LEU A 125 18.28 -8.00 2.37
N SER A 126 17.32 -7.47 1.63
CA SER A 126 17.22 -6.04 1.36
C SER A 126 16.95 -5.27 2.65
N PHE A 127 17.20 -3.95 2.62
CA PHE A 127 16.92 -3.07 3.76
C PHE A 127 15.48 -3.23 4.29
N TRP A 128 14.50 -3.34 3.39
CA TRP A 128 13.08 -3.45 3.73
C TRP A 128 12.73 -4.80 4.35
N GLU A 129 13.40 -5.88 3.92
CA GLU A 129 13.24 -7.20 4.52
C GLU A 129 13.93 -7.31 5.88
N LYS A 130 15.06 -6.65 6.06
CA LYS A 130 15.74 -6.56 7.35
C LYS A 130 14.92 -5.75 8.36
N HIS A 131 14.23 -4.70 7.90
CA HIS A 131 13.46 -3.78 8.74
C HIS A 131 11.95 -3.89 8.51
N ARG A 132 11.39 -5.11 8.54
CA ARG A 132 9.94 -5.36 8.33
C ARG A 132 9.04 -4.51 9.22
N LYS A 133 9.41 -4.26 10.48
CA LYS A 133 8.65 -3.40 11.39
C LYS A 133 8.52 -1.97 10.86
N ALA A 134 9.62 -1.40 10.36
CA ALA A 134 9.63 -0.07 9.75
C ALA A 134 8.83 -0.05 8.44
N ALA A 135 9.00 -1.07 7.58
CA ALA A 135 8.21 -1.21 6.36
C ALA A 135 6.70 -1.23 6.64
N ARG A 136 6.27 -2.01 7.64
CA ARG A 136 4.88 -2.09 8.08
C ARG A 136 4.36 -0.75 8.60
N ILE A 137 5.16 -0.06 9.41
CA ILE A 137 4.81 1.29 9.91
C ILE A 137 4.61 2.27 8.74
N MET A 138 5.50 2.24 7.75
CA MET A 138 5.44 3.16 6.60
C MET A 138 4.32 2.81 5.61
N CYS A 139 3.91 1.54 5.54
CA CYS A 139 2.80 1.12 4.68
C CYS A 139 1.41 1.35 5.31
N ASP A 140 1.34 1.44 6.64
CA ASP A 140 0.12 1.61 7.43
C ASP A 140 -0.26 3.09 7.59
N ASP A 141 -1.44 3.45 7.09
CA ASP A 141 -1.98 4.80 7.06
C ASP A 141 -2.07 5.45 8.44
N ASN A 142 -2.54 4.70 9.42
CA ASN A 142 -2.76 5.24 10.76
C ASN A 142 -1.41 5.55 11.40
N LYS A 143 -0.45 4.63 11.23
CA LYS A 143 0.88 4.78 11.79
C LYS A 143 1.64 5.91 11.11
N ILE A 144 1.69 5.95 9.78
CA ILE A 144 2.40 7.03 9.08
C ILE A 144 1.77 8.40 9.36
N THR A 145 0.45 8.48 9.49
CA THR A 145 -0.25 9.71 9.90
C THR A 145 0.13 10.13 11.31
N LEU A 146 0.19 9.20 12.26
CA LEU A 146 0.63 9.48 13.62
C LEU A 146 2.08 10.00 13.63
N TYR A 147 3.00 9.36 12.90
CA TYR A 147 4.39 9.83 12.79
C TYR A 147 4.48 11.21 12.16
N MET A 148 3.66 11.50 11.15
CA MET A 148 3.57 12.83 10.55
C MET A 148 3.21 13.88 11.61
N PHE A 149 2.20 13.64 12.45
CA PHE A 149 1.83 14.56 13.54
C PHE A 149 2.90 14.67 14.63
N ILE A 150 3.56 13.57 15.01
CA ILE A 150 4.65 13.59 15.99
C ILE A 150 5.81 14.47 15.49
N ILE A 151 6.23 14.29 14.23
CA ILE A 151 7.30 15.08 13.61
C ILE A 151 6.87 16.55 13.43
N SER A 152 5.59 16.80 13.18
CA SER A 152 5.00 18.13 12.97
C SER A 152 4.67 18.89 14.28
N SER A 153 4.70 18.21 15.42
CA SER A 153 4.32 18.80 16.71
C SER A 153 5.19 20.00 17.12
N PRO A 154 6.53 19.96 17.01
CA PRO A 154 7.37 21.10 17.41
C PRO A 154 7.08 22.37 16.62
N ILE A 155 6.85 22.26 15.30
CA ILE A 155 6.54 23.42 14.46
C ILE A 155 5.11 23.94 14.72
N SER A 156 4.18 23.05 15.03
CA SER A 156 2.80 23.42 15.41
C SER A 156 2.78 24.15 16.76
N PHE A 157 3.61 23.70 17.72
CA PHE A 157 3.77 24.37 19.01
C PHE A 157 4.41 25.75 18.83
N TYR A 158 5.46 25.84 18.00
CA TYR A 158 6.08 27.12 17.65
C TYR A 158 5.06 28.09 17.04
N ALA A 159 4.17 27.63 16.16
CA ALA A 159 3.15 28.47 15.51
C ALA A 159 2.26 29.23 16.51
N ILE A 160 2.02 28.67 17.69
CA ILE A 160 1.18 29.26 18.73
C ILE A 160 1.91 30.42 19.43
N ILE A 161 3.25 30.39 19.52
CA ILE A 161 4.03 31.40 20.25
C ILE A 161 3.84 32.80 19.65
N PRO A 162 4.02 33.05 18.33
CA PRO A 162 3.73 34.34 17.72
C PRO A 162 2.29 34.83 17.91
N LEU A 163 1.29 33.94 17.93
CA LEU A 163 -0.11 34.33 18.12
C LEU A 163 -0.39 34.92 19.51
N ILE A 164 0.46 34.61 20.48
CA ILE A 164 0.36 35.08 21.87
C ILE A 164 1.31 36.26 22.12
N VAL A 165 2.55 36.18 21.63
CA VAL A 165 3.65 37.07 22.03
C VAL A 165 3.93 38.17 21.02
N SER A 166 3.67 37.96 19.72
CA SER A 166 4.06 38.93 18.69
C SER A 166 3.11 40.12 18.64
N ASP A 167 3.68 41.33 18.61
CA ASP A 167 2.93 42.55 18.36
C ASP A 167 2.37 42.64 16.93
N LYS A 168 2.94 41.89 15.98
CA LYS A 168 2.50 41.90 14.56
C LYS A 168 1.50 40.78 14.27
N TYR A 169 1.71 39.61 14.85
CA TYR A 169 0.92 38.39 14.57
C TYR A 169 -0.03 37.99 15.71
N GLY A 170 -0.05 38.75 16.81
CA GLY A 170 -0.92 38.48 17.95
C GLY A 170 -2.42 38.56 17.60
N LEU A 171 -3.24 37.73 18.24
CA LEU A 171 -4.68 37.68 18.00
C LEU A 171 -5.41 39.00 18.31
N SER A 172 -4.87 39.82 19.19
CA SER A 172 -5.42 41.14 19.57
C SER A 172 -5.00 42.27 18.62
N GLN A 173 -4.01 42.04 17.76
CA GLN A 173 -3.35 43.09 16.98
C GLN A 173 -3.91 43.18 15.57
N ARG A 174 -3.99 44.42 15.04
CA ARG A 174 -4.53 44.73 13.71
C ARG A 174 -3.44 45.18 12.73
N SER A 175 -2.23 44.62 12.82
CA SER A 175 -1.18 44.95 11.87
C SER A 175 -1.62 44.55 10.45
N LEU A 176 -1.59 45.52 9.53
CA LEU A 176 -1.93 45.34 8.12
C LEU A 176 -0.70 45.06 7.25
N THR A 177 0.50 45.32 7.76
CA THR A 177 1.78 45.06 7.10
C THR A 177 2.41 43.81 7.69
N CYS A 178 2.60 42.78 6.86
CA CYS A 178 3.13 41.48 7.28
C CYS A 178 4.56 41.32 6.77
N ASP A 179 5.50 42.03 7.38
CA ASP A 179 6.90 41.89 7.01
C ASP A 179 7.43 40.53 7.45
N LEU A 180 8.32 39.96 6.64
CA LEU A 180 9.07 38.77 7.02
C LEU A 180 9.91 39.09 8.27
N SER A 181 9.49 38.54 9.40
CA SER A 181 10.08 38.76 10.71
C SER A 181 10.38 37.40 11.36
N TRP A 182 10.89 37.38 12.60
CA TRP A 182 11.34 36.13 13.28
C TRP A 182 10.26 35.05 13.30
N GLU A 183 8.98 35.47 13.30
CA GLU A 183 7.78 34.65 13.25
C GLU A 183 7.65 33.82 11.96
N GLY A 184 8.14 34.32 10.82
CA GLY A 184 8.00 33.68 9.52
C GLY A 184 9.20 32.81 9.11
N TRP A 185 10.37 33.04 9.71
CA TRP A 185 11.62 32.37 9.33
C TRP A 185 11.55 30.83 9.38
N PRO A 186 10.92 30.18 10.39
CA PRO A 186 10.84 28.72 10.41
C PRO A 186 10.05 28.13 9.23
N VAL A 187 8.95 28.76 8.80
CA VAL A 187 8.21 28.30 7.61
C VAL A 187 9.03 28.51 6.34
N VAL A 188 9.73 29.64 6.20
CA VAL A 188 10.62 29.89 5.06
C VAL A 188 11.75 28.85 5.01
N ALA A 189 12.41 28.59 6.13
CA ALA A 189 13.47 27.59 6.23
C ALA A 189 12.98 26.17 5.89
N LEU A 190 11.80 25.79 6.39
CA LEU A 190 11.18 24.52 6.06
C LEU A 190 10.79 24.44 4.58
N SER A 191 10.28 25.53 4.00
CA SER A 191 9.93 25.59 2.57
C SER A 191 11.18 25.37 1.71
N LEU A 192 12.28 26.05 2.03
CA LEU A 192 13.57 25.84 1.36
C LEU A 192 14.06 24.39 1.49
N LEU A 193 13.90 23.78 2.67
CA LEU A 193 14.24 22.37 2.89
C LEU A 193 13.38 21.42 2.04
N PHE A 194 12.08 21.68 1.94
CA PHE A 194 11.17 20.88 1.13
C PHE A 194 11.51 20.98 -0.36
N ILE A 195 11.65 22.21 -0.87
CA ILE A 195 11.91 22.49 -2.28
C ILE A 195 13.30 22.00 -2.69
N GLY A 196 14.32 22.26 -1.88
CA GLY A 196 15.71 21.99 -2.24
C GLY A 196 16.15 20.54 -2.03
N ILE A 197 15.57 19.83 -1.04
CA ILE A 197 16.08 18.52 -0.62
C ILE A 197 14.98 17.46 -0.60
N ILE A 198 13.92 17.65 0.19
CA ILE A 198 12.96 16.56 0.48
C ILE A 198 12.18 16.18 -0.78
N LEU A 199 11.51 17.13 -1.43
CA LEU A 199 10.65 16.84 -2.58
C LEU A 199 11.43 16.32 -3.80
N PRO A 200 12.59 16.90 -4.19
CA PRO A 200 13.42 16.34 -5.25
C PRO A 200 13.90 14.91 -4.96
N LEU A 201 14.31 14.63 -3.72
CA LEU A 201 14.75 13.30 -3.33
C LEU A 201 13.61 12.27 -3.43
N LEU A 202 12.40 12.64 -2.99
CA LEU A 202 11.22 11.79 -3.12
C LEU A 202 10.87 11.54 -4.59
N ALA A 203 10.86 12.59 -5.42
CA ALA A 203 10.61 12.47 -6.86
C ALA A 203 11.64 11.54 -7.53
N TYR A 204 12.93 11.68 -7.18
CA TYR A 204 13.99 10.82 -7.66
C TYR A 204 13.77 9.35 -7.26
N LYS A 205 13.45 9.09 -5.98
CA LYS A 205 13.19 7.73 -5.48
C LYS A 205 11.94 7.09 -6.12
N MET A 206 10.98 7.89 -6.57
CA MET A 206 9.78 7.41 -7.25
C MET A 206 9.99 7.11 -8.74
N LYS A 207 11.07 7.57 -9.39
CA LYS A 207 11.29 7.43 -10.85
C LYS A 207 11.22 5.98 -11.36
N GLY A 208 11.67 5.02 -10.56
CA GLY A 208 11.69 3.60 -10.91
C GLY A 208 10.42 2.82 -10.55
N ILE A 209 9.45 3.45 -9.88
CA ILE A 209 8.23 2.78 -9.44
C ILE A 209 7.27 2.68 -10.62
N ARG A 210 6.78 1.47 -10.90
CA ARG A 210 5.69 1.21 -11.83
C ARG A 210 4.47 0.84 -11.00
N ASP A 211 3.45 1.69 -11.05
CA ASP A 211 2.23 1.48 -10.29
C ASP A 211 1.02 1.47 -11.22
N ALA A 212 0.18 0.45 -11.09
CA ALA A 212 -1.02 0.32 -11.91
C ALA A 212 -2.07 1.41 -11.58
N TYR A 213 -1.98 1.99 -10.38
CA TYR A 213 -2.92 2.98 -9.87
C TYR A 213 -2.61 4.42 -10.26
N GLN A 214 -1.49 4.69 -10.95
CA GLN A 214 -1.05 6.05 -11.32
C GLN A 214 -0.82 7.01 -10.12
N MET A 215 -0.72 6.50 -8.89
CA MET A 215 -0.35 7.26 -7.70
C MET A 215 1.00 7.95 -7.85
N ARG A 216 1.98 7.30 -8.49
CA ARG A 216 3.28 7.89 -8.78
C ARG A 216 3.12 9.15 -9.62
N ASN A 217 2.38 9.07 -10.71
CA ASN A 217 2.23 10.20 -11.63
C ASN A 217 1.56 11.37 -10.92
N ASP A 218 0.52 11.11 -10.14
CA ASP A 218 -0.16 12.14 -9.36
C ASP A 218 0.78 12.80 -8.35
N LEU A 219 1.59 12.02 -7.63
CA LEU A 219 2.57 12.56 -6.69
C LEU A 219 3.69 13.34 -7.39
N ILE A 220 4.16 12.91 -8.56
CA ILE A 220 5.17 13.64 -9.34
C ILE A 220 4.61 14.98 -9.83
N ILE A 221 3.37 15.00 -10.34
CA ILE A 221 2.69 16.25 -10.76
C ILE A 221 2.57 17.19 -9.56
N THR A 222 2.13 16.66 -8.41
CA THR A 222 1.95 17.40 -7.16
C THR A 222 3.26 17.97 -6.64
N ILE A 223 4.34 17.17 -6.61
CA ILE A 223 5.67 17.62 -6.20
C ILE A 223 6.19 18.70 -7.15
N SER A 224 6.06 18.50 -8.46
CA SER A 224 6.56 19.44 -9.47
C SER A 224 5.83 20.78 -9.37
N ALA A 225 4.49 20.75 -9.20
CA ALA A 225 3.71 21.95 -8.99
C ALA A 225 4.15 22.71 -7.72
N ASN A 226 4.29 22.03 -6.57
CA ASN A 226 4.75 22.69 -5.34
C ASN A 226 6.13 23.32 -5.52
N ILE A 227 7.11 22.60 -6.07
CA ILE A 227 8.45 23.15 -6.30
C ILE A 227 8.38 24.45 -7.12
N VAL A 228 7.58 24.47 -8.20
CA VAL A 228 7.46 25.66 -9.05
C VAL A 228 6.78 26.81 -8.32
N PHE A 229 5.62 26.58 -7.72
CA PHE A 229 4.84 27.65 -7.09
C PHE A 229 5.45 28.13 -5.78
N ASP A 230 6.14 27.28 -5.03
CA ASP A 230 6.83 27.70 -3.82
C ASP A 230 8.12 28.48 -4.13
N LEU A 231 8.81 28.16 -5.24
CA LEU A 231 9.90 29.00 -5.73
C LEU A 231 9.40 30.37 -6.16
N LEU A 232 8.24 30.45 -6.83
CA LEU A 232 7.61 31.73 -7.17
C LEU A 232 7.20 32.51 -5.93
N PHE A 233 6.60 31.83 -4.93
CA PHE A 233 6.28 32.41 -3.63
C PHE A 233 7.53 33.00 -2.98
N LEU A 234 8.59 32.20 -2.79
CA LEU A 234 9.83 32.67 -2.18
C LEU A 234 10.46 33.82 -2.97
N ALA A 235 10.53 33.71 -4.29
CA ALA A 235 11.05 34.79 -5.13
C ALA A 235 10.24 36.08 -4.92
N SER A 236 8.91 36.01 -4.91
CA SER A 236 8.05 37.17 -4.68
C SER A 236 8.20 37.76 -3.27
N SER A 237 8.41 36.93 -2.25
CA SER A 237 8.60 37.41 -0.87
C SER A 237 9.96 38.07 -0.63
N PHE A 238 10.97 37.82 -1.48
CA PHE A 238 12.29 38.45 -1.40
C PHE A 238 12.51 39.60 -2.40
N VAL A 239 11.60 39.79 -3.35
CA VAL A 239 11.67 40.92 -4.29
C VAL A 239 11.29 42.21 -3.54
N PRO A 240 12.10 43.29 -3.65
CA PRO A 240 11.77 44.58 -3.04
C PRO A 240 10.40 45.09 -3.48
N GLY A 241 9.66 45.71 -2.55
CA GLY A 241 8.27 46.16 -2.75
C GLY A 241 8.05 47.21 -3.85
N ASP A 242 9.11 47.72 -4.48
CA ASP A 242 9.02 48.66 -5.60
C ASP A 242 8.61 47.99 -6.92
N PHE A 243 8.57 46.65 -6.98
CA PHE A 243 8.14 45.94 -8.18
C PHE A 243 6.60 45.91 -8.27
N PRO A 244 5.98 46.48 -9.33
CA PRO A 244 4.53 46.60 -9.44
C PRO A 244 3.91 45.26 -9.88
N TYR A 245 3.92 44.25 -9.02
CA TYR A 245 3.13 43.04 -9.24
C TYR A 245 1.70 43.25 -8.71
N PRO A 246 0.66 43.04 -9.54
CA PRO A 246 -0.73 43.19 -9.11
C PRO A 246 -1.22 42.06 -8.20
N MET A 247 -0.41 41.03 -7.94
CA MET A 247 -0.79 39.88 -7.11
C MET A 247 0.08 39.78 -5.85
N GLU A 248 -0.57 39.49 -4.73
CA GLU A 248 0.12 39.14 -3.48
C GLU A 248 0.85 37.79 -3.64
N ASP A 249 1.98 37.65 -2.95
CA ASP A 249 2.83 36.45 -2.93
C ASP A 249 2.05 35.19 -2.49
N LEU A 250 1.08 35.33 -1.58
CA LEU A 250 0.23 34.24 -1.10
C LEU A 250 -0.71 33.62 -2.16
N VAL A 251 -0.81 34.21 -3.35
CA VAL A 251 -1.55 33.62 -4.47
C VAL A 251 -0.85 32.35 -5.00
N PHE A 252 0.49 32.30 -5.00
CA PHE A 252 1.21 31.15 -5.56
C PHE A 252 0.98 29.85 -4.79
N PRO A 253 1.09 29.82 -3.44
CA PRO A 253 0.75 28.62 -2.67
C PRO A 253 -0.73 28.23 -2.82
N THR A 254 -1.63 29.20 -2.97
CA THR A 254 -3.07 28.94 -3.19
C THR A 254 -3.28 28.18 -4.50
N ILE A 255 -2.65 28.62 -5.59
CA ILE A 255 -2.70 27.93 -6.88
C ILE A 255 -2.07 26.53 -6.77
N SER A 256 -0.93 26.41 -6.09
CA SER A 256 -0.28 25.11 -5.85
C SER A 256 -1.25 24.13 -5.20
N VAL A 257 -1.91 24.54 -4.12
CA VAL A 257 -2.88 23.72 -3.37
C VAL A 257 -4.08 23.32 -4.22
N LEU A 258 -4.57 24.19 -5.11
CA LEU A 258 -5.64 23.82 -6.04
C LEU A 258 -5.20 22.77 -7.06
N ILE A 259 -3.96 22.85 -7.54
CA ILE A 259 -3.38 21.82 -8.41
C ILE A 259 -3.26 20.50 -7.65
N ILE A 260 -2.75 20.52 -6.41
CA ILE A 260 -2.67 19.35 -5.53
C ILE A 260 -4.06 18.73 -5.33
N GLN A 261 -5.07 19.54 -5.02
CA GLN A 261 -6.44 19.06 -4.83
C GLN A 261 -6.97 18.40 -6.11
N THR A 262 -6.67 19.00 -7.26
CA THR A 262 -7.11 18.47 -8.56
C THR A 262 -6.41 17.15 -8.89
N SER A 263 -5.09 17.09 -8.80
CA SER A 263 -4.29 15.91 -9.17
C SER A 263 -4.42 14.76 -8.17
N SER A 264 -4.47 15.06 -6.87
CA SER A 264 -4.36 14.06 -5.81
C SER A 264 -5.70 13.60 -5.23
N VAL A 265 -6.79 14.34 -5.49
CA VAL A 265 -8.14 14.06 -4.94
C VAL A 265 -9.17 13.94 -6.05
N PHE A 266 -9.33 14.98 -6.88
CA PHE A 266 -10.38 15.00 -7.90
C PHE A 266 -10.13 13.99 -9.04
N LEU A 267 -8.95 13.99 -9.67
CA LEU A 267 -8.64 13.06 -10.77
C LEU A 267 -8.74 11.59 -10.36
N PRO A 268 -8.21 11.15 -9.19
CA PRO A 268 -8.36 9.77 -8.75
C PRO A 268 -9.82 9.37 -8.51
N TRP A 269 -10.63 10.27 -7.91
CA TRP A 269 -12.06 10.04 -7.76
C TRP A 269 -12.74 9.87 -9.13
N PHE A 270 -12.45 10.77 -10.07
CA PHE A 270 -13.03 10.74 -11.41
C PHE A 270 -12.65 9.46 -12.17
N HIS A 271 -11.39 9.03 -12.09
CA HIS A 271 -10.94 7.76 -12.68
C HIS A 271 -11.66 6.57 -12.05
N ALA A 272 -11.77 6.51 -10.72
CA ALA A 272 -12.46 5.42 -10.03
C ALA A 272 -13.97 5.36 -10.36
N GLU A 273 -14.61 6.51 -10.56
CA GLU A 273 -16.01 6.59 -10.98
C GLU A 273 -16.20 6.13 -12.43
N ARG A 274 -15.31 6.58 -13.34
CA ARG A 274 -15.33 6.15 -14.74
C ARG A 274 -15.09 4.64 -14.86
N ASP A 275 -14.15 4.11 -14.11
CA ASP A 275 -13.81 2.70 -14.14
C ASP A 275 -14.92 1.84 -13.51
N TYR A 276 -15.60 2.32 -12.47
CA TYR A 276 -16.80 1.67 -11.94
C TYR A 276 -17.93 1.55 -12.97
N ARG A 277 -18.23 2.62 -13.70
CA ARG A 277 -19.24 2.59 -14.76
C ARG A 277 -18.87 1.64 -15.91
N ARG A 278 -17.58 1.46 -16.18
CA ARG A 278 -17.08 0.52 -17.19
C ARG A 278 -16.97 -0.92 -16.68
N ALA A 279 -16.70 -1.12 -15.39
CA ALA A 279 -16.51 -2.45 -14.80
C ALA A 279 -17.76 -3.33 -14.93
N GLY A 280 -18.96 -2.73 -14.93
CA GLY A 280 -20.20 -3.44 -15.24
C GLY A 280 -20.22 -4.16 -16.60
N GLN A 281 -19.33 -3.80 -17.53
CA GLN A 281 -19.17 -4.45 -18.83
C GLN A 281 -18.04 -5.50 -18.85
N LEU A 282 -17.07 -5.42 -17.92
CA LEU A 282 -15.86 -6.26 -17.89
C LEU A 282 -16.00 -7.54 -17.04
N LEU A 283 -17.03 -7.62 -16.19
CA LEU A 283 -17.38 -8.82 -15.40
C LEU A 283 -17.75 -10.05 -16.24
N ALA A 284 -17.81 -9.92 -17.58
CA ALA A 284 -18.06 -11.03 -18.49
C ALA A 284 -16.80 -11.86 -18.82
N HIS A 285 -15.64 -11.55 -18.25
CA HIS A 285 -14.46 -12.39 -18.48
C HIS A 285 -14.65 -13.76 -17.82
N SER A 286 -14.51 -14.81 -18.63
CA SER A 286 -14.79 -16.16 -18.19
C SER A 286 -13.77 -16.59 -17.14
N GLN A 287 -14.27 -17.24 -16.08
CA GLN A 287 -13.46 -17.93 -15.08
C GLN A 287 -12.48 -18.93 -15.73
N ALA A 288 -12.84 -19.48 -16.90
CA ALA A 288 -11.96 -20.34 -17.69
C ALA A 288 -10.69 -19.63 -18.18
N THR A 289 -10.79 -18.36 -18.61
CA THR A 289 -9.61 -17.57 -19.03
C THR A 289 -8.66 -17.33 -17.85
N PHE A 290 -9.19 -17.08 -16.65
CA PHE A 290 -8.38 -16.94 -15.44
C PHE A 290 -7.59 -18.22 -15.16
N TYR A 291 -8.25 -19.37 -15.22
CA TYR A 291 -7.57 -20.65 -15.00
C TYR A 291 -6.57 -20.98 -16.09
N HIS A 292 -6.85 -20.65 -17.36
CA HIS A 292 -5.87 -20.79 -18.43
C HIS A 292 -4.59 -20.00 -18.12
N VAL A 293 -4.71 -18.73 -17.71
CA VAL A 293 -3.57 -17.89 -17.33
C VAL A 293 -2.81 -18.45 -16.12
N MET A 294 -3.52 -19.00 -15.15
CA MET A 294 -2.89 -19.56 -13.94
C MET A 294 -2.23 -20.93 -14.17
N ASN A 295 -2.66 -21.68 -15.19
CA ASN A 295 -2.12 -23.00 -15.53
C ASN A 295 -0.99 -22.95 -16.58
N ASP A 296 -0.84 -21.84 -17.30
CA ASP A 296 0.25 -21.60 -18.25
C ASP A 296 1.44 -20.92 -17.56
N ALA A 297 2.64 -21.52 -17.65
CA ALA A 297 3.83 -21.07 -16.94
C ALA A 297 4.32 -19.68 -17.37
N ASP A 298 4.17 -19.33 -18.66
CA ASP A 298 4.60 -18.05 -19.19
C ASP A 298 3.59 -16.96 -18.82
N LEU A 299 2.29 -17.26 -18.95
CA LEU A 299 1.22 -16.33 -18.59
C LEU A 299 1.16 -16.08 -17.09
N VAL A 300 1.38 -17.08 -16.23
CA VAL A 300 1.41 -16.89 -14.78
C VAL A 300 2.61 -16.04 -14.35
N SER A 301 3.76 -16.18 -15.01
CA SER A 301 4.93 -15.33 -14.78
C SER A 301 4.62 -13.87 -15.13
N LEU A 302 3.99 -13.64 -16.28
CA LEU A 302 3.54 -12.31 -16.71
C LEU A 302 2.48 -11.75 -15.75
N PHE A 303 1.54 -12.57 -15.29
CA PHE A 303 0.51 -12.19 -14.33
C PHE A 303 1.08 -11.86 -12.95
N CYS A 304 2.07 -12.61 -12.47
CA CYS A 304 2.82 -12.30 -11.25
C CYS A 304 3.52 -10.94 -11.36
N LYS A 305 4.15 -10.67 -12.51
CA LYS A 305 4.77 -9.36 -12.78
C LYS A 305 3.73 -8.23 -12.80
N PHE A 306 2.54 -8.49 -13.32
CA PHE A 306 1.43 -7.54 -13.27
C PHE A 306 0.96 -7.29 -11.82
N CYS A 307 0.83 -8.34 -11.01
CA CYS A 307 0.48 -8.25 -9.59
C CYS A 307 1.53 -7.49 -8.76
N GLU A 308 2.81 -7.56 -9.13
CA GLU A 308 3.89 -6.71 -8.56
C GLU A 308 3.59 -5.23 -8.70
N ASN A 309 3.17 -4.80 -9.90
CA ASN A 309 2.83 -3.40 -10.15
C ASN A 309 1.50 -2.97 -9.49
N ASN A 310 0.70 -3.93 -9.00
CA ASN A 310 -0.56 -3.71 -8.29
C ASN A 310 -0.45 -3.87 -6.76
N PHE A 311 0.76 -4.14 -6.26
CA PHE A 311 1.04 -4.39 -4.84
C PHE A 311 0.20 -5.54 -4.25
N CYS A 312 0.03 -6.63 -5.00
CA CYS A 312 -0.75 -7.80 -4.59
C CYS A 312 -0.08 -9.13 -4.98
N THR A 313 1.24 -9.18 -4.87
CA THR A 313 2.07 -10.31 -5.31
C THR A 313 1.79 -11.59 -4.53
N GLU A 314 1.40 -11.46 -3.27
CA GLU A 314 1.10 -12.60 -2.39
C GLU A 314 -0.03 -13.48 -2.91
N LEU A 315 -1.00 -12.91 -3.64
CA LEU A 315 -2.18 -13.64 -4.11
C LEU A 315 -1.86 -14.71 -5.17
N PRO A 316 -1.18 -14.40 -6.30
CA PRO A 316 -0.85 -15.44 -7.27
C PRO A 316 0.16 -16.45 -6.73
N PHE A 317 1.07 -16.03 -5.84
CA PHE A 317 2.01 -16.96 -5.19
C PHE A 317 1.31 -17.91 -4.23
N PHE A 318 0.33 -17.42 -3.47
CA PHE A 318 -0.51 -18.28 -2.64
C PHE A 318 -1.16 -19.39 -3.47
N LEU A 319 -1.77 -19.04 -4.62
CA LEU A 319 -2.40 -20.03 -5.49
C LEU A 319 -1.39 -21.04 -6.07
N THR A 320 -0.21 -20.56 -6.46
CA THR A 320 0.86 -21.42 -7.00
C THR A 320 1.37 -22.40 -5.94
N ASP A 321 1.64 -21.91 -4.72
CA ASP A 321 2.11 -22.76 -3.62
C ASP A 321 1.02 -23.70 -3.10
N TYR A 322 -0.26 -23.28 -3.15
CA TYR A 322 -1.39 -24.17 -2.86
C TYR A 322 -1.43 -25.34 -3.84
N GLN A 323 -1.22 -25.08 -5.15
CA GLN A 323 -1.17 -26.16 -6.16
C GLN A 323 0.01 -27.12 -5.93
N ARG A 324 1.15 -26.62 -5.48
CA ARG A 324 2.30 -27.46 -5.08
C ARG A 324 1.97 -28.32 -3.86
N LEU A 325 1.35 -27.73 -2.84
CA LEU A 325 0.92 -28.45 -1.64
C LEU A 325 -0.10 -29.54 -1.98
N LYS A 326 -1.03 -29.24 -2.89
CA LYS A 326 -2.00 -30.19 -3.45
C LYS A 326 -1.31 -31.33 -4.19
N ALA A 327 -0.38 -31.04 -5.09
CA ALA A 327 0.35 -32.08 -5.83
C ALA A 327 1.09 -33.05 -4.89
N LYS A 328 1.81 -32.50 -3.89
CA LYS A 328 2.48 -33.30 -2.86
C LYS A 328 1.50 -34.15 -2.04
N SER A 329 0.32 -33.60 -1.75
CA SER A 329 -0.75 -34.30 -1.04
C SER A 329 -1.29 -35.50 -1.82
N VAL A 330 -1.54 -35.31 -3.12
CA VAL A 330 -2.04 -36.37 -4.02
C VAL A 330 -0.98 -37.45 -4.21
N GLU A 331 0.29 -37.07 -4.37
CA GLU A 331 1.41 -38.01 -4.50
C GLU A 331 1.52 -38.90 -3.25
N TYR A 332 1.51 -38.29 -2.06
CA TYR A 332 1.54 -39.00 -0.79
C TYR A 332 0.41 -40.05 -0.70
N MET A 333 -0.83 -39.64 -0.98
CA MET A 333 -2.00 -40.53 -0.99
C MET A 333 -1.92 -41.64 -2.04
N SER A 334 -1.32 -41.36 -3.19
CA SER A 334 -1.13 -42.35 -4.24
C SER A 334 -0.05 -43.39 -3.88
N SER A 335 0.97 -42.98 -3.12
CA SER A 335 2.07 -43.84 -2.67
C SER A 335 1.65 -44.80 -1.55
N GLU A 336 0.69 -44.40 -0.71
CA GLU A 336 0.15 -45.25 0.37
C GLU A 336 -0.90 -46.26 -0.12
N LYS A 337 -1.43 -46.12 -1.35
CA LYS A 337 -2.20 -47.23 -1.94
C LYS A 337 -1.23 -48.40 -2.07
N PRO A 338 -1.40 -49.49 -1.30
CA PRO A 338 -0.46 -50.58 -1.32
C PRO A 338 -0.34 -51.02 -2.76
N LEU A 339 0.90 -51.03 -3.28
CA LEU A 339 1.29 -51.83 -4.43
C LEU A 339 0.55 -53.13 -4.27
N LYS A 340 -0.49 -53.35 -5.09
CA LYS A 340 -1.39 -54.49 -4.98
C LYS A 340 -0.51 -55.69 -4.73
N GLN A 341 -0.65 -56.19 -3.51
CA GLN A 341 0.02 -57.34 -2.95
C GLN A 341 0.20 -58.35 -4.08
N TYR A 342 1.41 -58.40 -4.65
CA TYR A 342 1.77 -59.46 -5.57
C TYR A 342 1.60 -60.70 -4.72
N THR A 343 0.61 -61.52 -5.06
CA THR A 343 0.11 -62.61 -4.25
C THR A 343 1.23 -63.61 -4.01
N ALA A 344 2.05 -63.38 -2.97
CA ALA A 344 2.89 -64.38 -2.36
C ALA A 344 1.95 -65.28 -1.56
N THR A 345 1.29 -66.15 -2.30
CA THR A 345 0.68 -67.35 -1.77
C THR A 345 1.83 -68.19 -1.20
N HIS A 346 1.66 -68.67 0.03
CA HIS A 346 2.58 -69.50 0.81
C HIS A 346 3.79 -68.79 1.44
N LEU A 347 3.71 -68.52 2.75
CA LEU A 347 4.19 -69.50 3.74
C LEU A 347 3.65 -69.15 5.14
N GLU A 348 3.30 -70.22 5.84
CA GLU A 348 2.65 -70.31 7.13
C GLU A 348 3.48 -69.77 8.30
N GLU A 349 2.75 -69.38 9.35
CA GLU A 349 2.94 -69.62 10.79
C GLU A 349 4.38 -69.65 11.36
N ASP A 350 4.68 -68.77 12.33
CA ASP A 350 4.60 -69.21 13.73
C ASP A 350 4.61 -68.08 14.80
N GLN A 351 3.86 -68.41 15.84
CA GLN A 351 3.64 -67.94 17.22
C GLN A 351 4.52 -66.91 17.97
N SER A 352 3.78 -66.12 18.77
CA SER A 352 3.97 -65.78 20.20
C SER A 352 5.10 -64.85 20.67
N ASN A 353 4.77 -63.70 21.27
CA ASN A 353 4.72 -63.51 22.73
C ASN A 353 4.44 -62.05 23.12
N ALA A 354 3.94 -61.90 24.35
CA ALA A 354 3.46 -60.71 25.04
C ALA A 354 4.50 -59.58 25.20
N ASP A 355 4.05 -58.32 25.32
CA ASP A 355 4.03 -57.67 26.63
C ASP A 355 3.38 -56.27 26.66
N THR A 356 2.96 -55.95 27.87
CA THR A 356 2.11 -54.86 28.36
C THR A 356 2.81 -53.50 28.36
N LEU A 357 2.17 -52.42 27.87
CA LEU A 357 2.61 -51.05 28.12
C LEU A 357 1.45 -50.06 28.31
N SER A 358 1.60 -49.27 29.38
CA SER A 358 0.68 -48.32 29.99
C SER A 358 0.30 -47.12 29.11
N PRO A 359 -0.86 -46.46 29.37
CA PRO A 359 -1.31 -45.33 28.57
C PRO A 359 -0.45 -44.11 28.88
N THR A 360 0.43 -43.76 27.95
CA THR A 360 1.15 -42.49 27.98
C THR A 360 0.24 -41.46 27.30
N THR A 361 -0.15 -40.43 28.03
CA THR A 361 -0.91 -39.29 27.50
C THR A 361 -0.24 -38.76 26.23
N PRO A 362 -0.95 -38.53 25.12
CA PRO A 362 -0.35 -38.09 23.87
C PRO A 362 0.27 -36.69 24.08
N GLN A 363 1.59 -36.65 24.21
CA GLN A 363 2.35 -35.41 24.03
C GLN A 363 2.26 -35.08 22.54
N SER A 364 1.76 -33.88 22.22
CA SER A 364 1.75 -33.36 20.85
C SER A 364 3.15 -33.53 20.24
N PRO A 365 3.28 -34.15 19.06
CA PRO A 365 4.57 -34.31 18.39
C PRO A 365 5.21 -32.95 18.08
N PHE A 366 4.43 -31.87 17.98
CA PHE A 366 4.93 -30.53 17.65
C PHE A 366 5.64 -29.82 18.80
N GLY A 367 5.34 -30.15 20.07
CA GLY A 367 5.98 -29.53 21.23
C GLY A 367 7.51 -29.67 21.27
N LYS A 368 8.05 -30.77 20.70
CA LYS A 368 9.51 -30.98 20.58
C LYS A 368 10.13 -30.19 19.42
N TRP A 369 9.40 -29.92 18.35
CA TRP A 369 9.91 -29.20 17.19
C TRP A 369 10.05 -27.69 17.44
N PHE A 370 9.13 -27.10 18.21
CA PHE A 370 9.15 -25.65 18.49
C PHE A 370 10.28 -25.19 19.42
N VAL A 371 10.87 -26.07 20.22
CA VAL A 371 11.94 -25.72 21.17
C VAL A 371 13.33 -25.67 20.51
N SER A 372 13.53 -26.30 19.34
CA SER A 372 14.87 -26.44 18.73
C SER A 372 15.32 -25.31 17.80
N ARG A 373 14.45 -24.32 17.46
CA ARG A 373 14.78 -23.30 16.43
C ARG A 373 15.41 -22.00 16.93
N ASN A 374 15.69 -21.85 18.23
CA ASN A 374 16.25 -20.61 18.80
C ASN A 374 17.70 -20.69 19.30
N THR A 375 18.42 -21.80 19.07
CA THR A 375 19.86 -21.89 19.36
C THR A 375 20.67 -21.70 18.08
N PRO A 376 21.43 -20.60 17.93
CA PRO A 376 22.36 -20.46 16.82
C PRO A 376 23.54 -21.39 17.07
N THR A 377 23.56 -22.53 16.36
CA THR A 377 24.75 -23.40 16.33
C THR A 377 25.77 -22.77 15.41
N GLU A 378 26.74 -22.10 16.03
CA GLU A 378 27.95 -21.60 15.42
C GLU A 378 28.90 -22.78 15.13
N LYS A 379 29.12 -23.13 13.85
CA LYS A 379 30.40 -23.62 13.27
C LYS A 379 30.24 -24.30 11.90
N GLY A 380 31.26 -24.07 11.05
CA GLY A 380 31.73 -25.06 10.08
C GLY A 380 31.60 -24.63 8.61
N SER A 381 32.60 -23.91 8.10
CA SER A 381 32.79 -23.69 6.67
C SER A 381 33.42 -24.92 6.03
N ASP A 382 32.62 -25.78 5.41
CA ASP A 382 33.11 -26.73 4.42
C ASP A 382 32.39 -26.47 3.10
N ALA A 383 33.18 -26.03 2.12
CA ALA A 383 32.72 -25.73 0.77
C ALA A 383 32.43 -27.04 0.03
N PHE A 384 31.16 -27.28 -0.29
CA PHE A 384 30.76 -28.34 -1.22
C PHE A 384 30.94 -27.85 -2.66
N PRO A 385 31.48 -28.68 -3.58
CA PRO A 385 31.48 -28.38 -5.00
C PRO A 385 30.03 -28.41 -5.50
N MET A 386 29.57 -27.32 -6.10
CA MET A 386 28.36 -27.31 -6.92
C MET A 386 28.70 -27.99 -8.24
N ASP A 387 28.35 -29.26 -8.36
CA ASP A 387 28.18 -29.89 -9.66
C ASP A 387 26.83 -29.47 -10.27
N ASP A 388 26.90 -29.25 -11.58
CA ASP A 388 25.90 -28.76 -12.50
C ASP A 388 24.71 -29.75 -12.59
N LEU A 389 23.74 -29.61 -11.69
CA LEU A 389 22.48 -30.36 -11.73
C LEU A 389 21.54 -29.73 -12.76
N SER A 390 21.45 -30.46 -13.87
CA SER A 390 20.59 -30.32 -15.04
C SER A 390 19.17 -29.81 -14.77
N HIS A 391 18.78 -28.82 -15.58
CA HIS A 391 17.48 -28.15 -15.65
C HIS A 391 16.29 -29.02 -16.14
N GLU A 392 16.46 -30.33 -16.34
CA GLU A 392 15.48 -31.18 -17.03
C GLU A 392 14.38 -31.76 -16.11
N ASP A 393 14.64 -32.00 -14.82
CA ASP A 393 13.62 -32.58 -13.91
C ASP A 393 12.46 -31.60 -13.61
N SER A 394 12.67 -30.29 -13.77
CA SER A 394 11.64 -29.28 -13.48
C SER A 394 10.48 -29.26 -14.48
N GLN A 395 10.65 -29.82 -15.70
CA GLN A 395 9.59 -29.83 -16.71
C GLN A 395 8.63 -31.03 -16.58
N GLN A 396 9.09 -32.18 -16.08
CA GLN A 396 8.24 -33.35 -15.94
C GLN A 396 7.27 -33.25 -14.76
N ASP A 397 7.68 -32.59 -13.67
CA ASP A 397 6.81 -32.32 -12.52
C ASP A 397 5.68 -31.34 -12.85
N ALA A 398 5.88 -30.45 -13.83
CA ALA A 398 4.86 -29.50 -14.25
C ALA A 398 3.63 -30.16 -14.90
N GLN A 399 3.76 -31.38 -15.46
CA GLN A 399 2.65 -32.10 -16.11
C GLN A 399 1.76 -32.89 -15.15
N ARG A 400 2.16 -33.07 -13.88
CA ARG A 400 1.39 -33.86 -12.88
C ARG A 400 0.48 -33.04 -11.98
N ILE A 401 0.53 -31.71 -12.06
CA ILE A 401 -0.26 -30.83 -11.20
C ILE A 401 -1.68 -30.71 -11.79
N SER A 402 -2.68 -31.16 -11.03
CA SER A 402 -4.09 -30.98 -11.39
C SER A 402 -4.37 -29.48 -11.59
N PRO A 403 -4.90 -29.05 -12.76
CA PRO A 403 -5.05 -27.64 -13.06
C PRO A 403 -6.06 -26.96 -12.13
N LEU A 404 -5.91 -25.65 -11.91
CA LEU A 404 -7.04 -24.85 -11.42
C LEU A 404 -8.21 -25.00 -12.42
N PRO A 405 -9.48 -25.15 -12.01
CA PRO A 405 -10.06 -24.85 -10.68
C PRO A 405 -9.89 -25.88 -9.58
N PHE A 406 -9.46 -27.12 -9.90
CA PHE A 406 -9.78 -28.27 -9.05
C PHE A 406 -9.24 -28.11 -7.64
N THR A 407 -10.09 -28.33 -6.64
CA THR A 407 -9.67 -28.29 -5.22
C THR A 407 -9.05 -29.62 -4.80
N ILE A 408 -8.41 -29.66 -3.63
CA ILE A 408 -7.91 -30.91 -3.04
C ILE A 408 -9.09 -31.88 -2.81
N VAL A 409 -10.24 -31.37 -2.35
CA VAL A 409 -11.46 -32.17 -2.14
C VAL A 409 -11.92 -32.86 -3.43
N GLN A 410 -11.85 -32.18 -4.57
CA GLN A 410 -12.31 -32.76 -5.84
C GLN A 410 -11.44 -33.93 -6.30
N ASP A 411 -10.15 -33.92 -5.96
CA ASP A 411 -9.23 -35.00 -6.32
C ASP A 411 -9.26 -36.16 -5.32
N LEU A 412 -9.53 -35.89 -4.03
CA LEU A 412 -9.52 -36.89 -2.95
C LEU A 412 -10.91 -37.47 -2.62
N GLY A 413 -12.00 -36.79 -2.98
CA GLY A 413 -13.37 -37.20 -2.63
C GLY A 413 -13.60 -37.22 -1.11
N ALA A 414 -14.21 -38.30 -0.61
CA ALA A 414 -14.56 -38.44 0.81
C ALA A 414 -13.34 -38.48 1.75
N ASP A 415 -12.15 -38.77 1.23
CA ASP A 415 -10.93 -38.83 2.03
C ASP A 415 -10.40 -37.44 2.42
N ALA A 416 -10.92 -36.37 1.81
CA ALA A 416 -10.46 -35.00 2.05
C ALA A 416 -10.72 -34.49 3.49
N GLU A 417 -11.71 -35.04 4.19
CA GLU A 417 -12.02 -34.69 5.58
C GLU A 417 -11.13 -35.42 6.59
N LYS A 418 -10.31 -36.39 6.16
CA LYS A 418 -9.40 -37.11 7.04
C LYS A 418 -8.27 -36.21 7.53
N VAL A 419 -7.80 -36.47 8.75
CA VAL A 419 -6.62 -35.82 9.31
C VAL A 419 -5.39 -36.24 8.49
N ILE A 420 -4.55 -35.26 8.18
CA ILE A 420 -3.34 -35.46 7.39
C ILE A 420 -2.29 -36.23 8.23
N PRO A 421 -1.53 -37.15 7.63
CA PRO A 421 -0.38 -37.79 8.27
C PRO A 421 0.65 -36.79 8.80
N SER A 422 1.34 -37.17 9.86
CA SER A 422 2.28 -36.29 10.59
C SER A 422 3.42 -35.77 9.72
N GLU A 423 3.81 -36.54 8.71
CA GLU A 423 4.86 -36.28 7.74
C GLU A 423 4.55 -35.06 6.88
N LEU A 424 3.28 -34.88 6.51
CA LEU A 424 2.81 -33.79 5.66
C LEU A 424 2.24 -32.61 6.47
N ALA A 425 1.89 -32.84 7.73
CA ALA A 425 1.41 -31.78 8.63
C ALA A 425 2.41 -30.61 8.76
N VAL A 426 3.72 -30.89 8.66
CA VAL A 426 4.78 -29.86 8.66
C VAL A 426 4.64 -28.92 7.45
N ASP A 427 4.37 -29.45 6.26
CA ASP A 427 4.19 -28.63 5.05
C ASP A 427 2.94 -27.75 5.16
N TYR A 428 1.84 -28.30 5.70
CA TYR A 428 0.61 -27.54 5.94
C TYR A 428 0.81 -26.43 6.96
N TYR A 429 1.54 -26.71 8.05
CA TYR A 429 1.89 -25.69 9.04
C TYR A 429 2.80 -24.61 8.45
N CYS A 430 3.82 -24.98 7.66
CA CYS A 430 4.68 -24.01 6.97
C CYS A 430 3.91 -23.16 5.97
N PHE A 431 2.93 -23.75 5.26
CA PHE A 431 2.03 -23.02 4.38
C PHE A 431 1.17 -22.01 5.17
N TYR A 432 0.64 -22.42 6.32
CA TYR A 432 -0.11 -21.53 7.21
C TYR A 432 0.74 -20.36 7.73
N GLU A 433 1.91 -20.65 8.29
CA GLU A 433 2.85 -19.63 8.78
C GLU A 433 3.23 -18.63 7.68
N ARG A 434 3.34 -19.11 6.44
CA ARG A 434 3.70 -18.27 5.31
C ARG A 434 2.56 -17.33 4.89
N TYR A 435 1.31 -17.76 4.88
CA TYR A 435 0.22 -16.97 4.26
C TYR A 435 -0.83 -16.43 5.23
N PHE A 436 -0.94 -16.98 6.44
CA PHE A 436 -2.03 -16.68 7.37
C PHE A 436 -1.57 -16.27 8.77
N ALA A 437 -0.33 -16.56 9.16
CA ALA A 437 0.19 -16.09 10.45
C ALA A 437 0.26 -14.55 10.50
N ASP A 438 -0.11 -13.99 11.67
CA ASP A 438 -0.21 -12.56 11.87
C ASP A 438 1.13 -11.86 11.59
N GLY A 439 1.12 -10.96 10.60
CA GLY A 439 2.30 -10.22 10.22
C GLY A 439 3.29 -11.01 9.38
N SER A 440 2.88 -12.12 8.78
CA SER A 440 3.68 -12.80 7.76
C SER A 440 4.05 -11.86 6.61
N ALA A 441 5.20 -12.11 5.99
CA ALA A 441 5.61 -11.36 4.80
C ALA A 441 4.68 -11.60 3.61
N TRP A 442 4.00 -12.74 3.56
CA TRP A 442 3.08 -13.10 2.47
C TRP A 442 1.64 -13.22 2.95
N GLU A 443 1.31 -12.56 4.06
CA GLU A 443 -0.04 -12.54 4.62
C GLU A 443 -1.08 -12.16 3.54
N VAL A 444 -2.03 -13.05 3.28
CA VAL A 444 -3.14 -12.81 2.35
C VAL A 444 -4.35 -12.27 3.10
N ASN A 445 -5.04 -11.30 2.48
CA ASN A 445 -6.21 -10.68 3.09
C ASN A 445 -7.48 -11.49 2.77
N ILE A 446 -7.81 -12.46 3.61
CA ILE A 446 -9.02 -13.30 3.51
C ILE A 446 -10.05 -12.91 4.58
N ASN A 447 -11.27 -13.44 4.47
CA ASN A 447 -12.35 -13.23 5.44
C ASN A 447 -11.92 -13.70 6.83
N GLY A 448 -12.21 -12.88 7.85
CA GLY A 448 -11.90 -13.19 9.25
C GLY A 448 -12.52 -14.51 9.73
N ARG A 449 -13.67 -14.92 9.19
CA ARG A 449 -14.27 -16.23 9.50
C ARG A 449 -13.37 -17.38 9.03
N THR A 450 -12.92 -17.33 7.79
CA THR A 450 -12.03 -18.34 7.18
C THR A 450 -10.68 -18.37 7.89
N LEU A 451 -10.12 -17.20 8.21
CA LEU A 451 -8.87 -17.10 8.98
C LEU A 451 -9.01 -17.68 10.39
N ASN A 452 -10.10 -17.38 11.11
CA ASN A 452 -10.35 -17.92 12.45
C ASN A 452 -10.53 -19.43 12.43
N GLN A 453 -11.17 -19.98 11.40
CA GLN A 453 -11.29 -21.42 11.21
C GLN A 453 -9.92 -22.07 10.99
N LEU A 454 -9.10 -21.52 10.09
CA LEU A 454 -7.72 -21.98 9.86
C LEU A 454 -6.90 -21.93 11.14
N ARG A 455 -6.97 -20.82 11.88
CA ARG A 455 -6.28 -20.64 13.16
C ARG A 455 -6.71 -21.70 14.18
N SER A 456 -8.00 -21.95 14.32
CA SER A 456 -8.53 -22.98 15.22
C SER A 456 -8.04 -24.38 14.85
N LEU A 457 -7.96 -24.72 13.56
CA LEU A 457 -7.46 -26.02 13.11
C LEU A 457 -5.96 -26.18 13.42
N VAL A 458 -5.17 -25.12 13.22
CA VAL A 458 -3.74 -25.11 13.53
C VAL A 458 -3.48 -25.19 15.03
N GLU A 459 -4.22 -24.44 15.85
CA GLU A 459 -4.11 -24.46 17.32
C GLU A 459 -4.48 -25.83 17.92
N GLN A 460 -5.38 -26.55 17.27
CA GLN A 460 -5.79 -27.90 17.66
C GLN A 460 -4.94 -29.01 17.01
N GLU A 461 -3.98 -28.64 16.16
CA GLU A 461 -3.17 -29.57 15.35
C GLU A 461 -4.01 -30.51 14.47
N GLN A 462 -5.21 -30.07 14.09
CA GLN A 462 -6.16 -30.81 13.25
C GLN A 462 -6.03 -30.39 11.79
N PHE A 463 -4.94 -30.79 11.16
CA PHE A 463 -4.72 -30.53 9.74
C PHE A 463 -5.58 -31.47 8.90
N THR A 464 -6.41 -30.91 8.02
CA THR A 464 -7.22 -31.66 7.04
C THR A 464 -6.82 -31.27 5.63
N TRP A 465 -6.94 -32.20 4.68
CA TRP A 465 -6.52 -32.00 3.29
C TRP A 465 -7.17 -30.76 2.64
N SER A 466 -8.41 -30.47 3.02
CA SER A 466 -9.21 -29.37 2.47
C SER A 466 -9.11 -28.06 3.24
N MET A 467 -8.28 -27.96 4.29
CA MET A 467 -8.36 -26.83 5.22
C MET A 467 -8.16 -25.46 4.52
N PHE A 468 -7.38 -25.41 3.44
CA PHE A 468 -7.09 -24.18 2.69
C PHE A 468 -8.02 -23.91 1.49
N ASP A 469 -8.98 -24.79 1.18
CA ASP A 469 -9.83 -24.68 -0.02
C ASP A 469 -10.66 -23.40 -0.01
N ALA A 470 -11.27 -23.07 1.13
CA ALA A 470 -12.06 -21.85 1.30
C ALA A 470 -11.20 -20.58 1.08
N ALA A 471 -9.98 -20.56 1.63
CA ALA A 471 -9.06 -19.45 1.42
C ALA A 471 -8.62 -19.36 -0.04
N LYS A 472 -8.43 -20.48 -0.73
CA LYS A 472 -8.09 -20.52 -2.16
C LYS A 472 -9.21 -19.97 -3.03
N ASP A 473 -10.47 -20.26 -2.73
CA ASP A 473 -11.58 -19.71 -3.48
C ASP A 473 -11.72 -18.20 -3.25
N GLU A 474 -11.55 -17.73 -2.02
CA GLU A 474 -11.53 -16.29 -1.70
C GLU A 474 -10.37 -15.56 -2.40
N VAL A 475 -9.15 -16.08 -2.37
CA VAL A 475 -7.98 -15.48 -3.04
C VAL A 475 -8.17 -15.46 -4.56
N SER A 476 -8.74 -16.53 -5.13
CA SER A 476 -9.06 -16.60 -6.56
C SER A 476 -10.08 -15.53 -6.93
N GLN A 477 -11.15 -15.38 -6.15
CA GLN A 477 -12.16 -14.36 -6.34
C GLN A 477 -11.57 -12.95 -6.26
N LEU A 478 -10.73 -12.67 -5.25
CA LEU A 478 -10.05 -11.38 -5.11
C LEU A 478 -9.18 -11.05 -6.34
N LEU A 479 -8.43 -12.02 -6.86
CA LEU A 479 -7.64 -11.82 -8.07
C LEU A 479 -8.50 -11.54 -9.29
N MET A 480 -9.58 -12.31 -9.46
CA MET A 480 -10.51 -12.16 -10.57
C MET A 480 -11.19 -10.79 -10.57
N GLU A 481 -11.68 -10.35 -9.42
CA GLU A 481 -12.41 -9.08 -9.27
C GLU A 481 -11.50 -7.85 -9.39
N ASP A 482 -10.32 -7.87 -8.74
CA ASP A 482 -9.54 -6.65 -8.55
C ASP A 482 -8.45 -6.44 -9.60
N VAL A 483 -7.87 -7.52 -10.12
CA VAL A 483 -6.60 -7.49 -10.87
C VAL A 483 -6.73 -8.10 -12.26
N PHE A 484 -7.44 -9.22 -12.39
CA PHE A 484 -7.43 -10.02 -13.60
C PHE A 484 -8.06 -9.28 -14.79
N GLY A 485 -9.19 -8.59 -14.61
CA GLY A 485 -9.78 -7.78 -15.69
C GLY A 485 -8.83 -6.69 -16.21
N LYS A 486 -8.01 -6.11 -15.34
CA LYS A 486 -6.98 -5.12 -15.72
C LYS A 486 -5.83 -5.79 -16.48
N PHE A 487 -5.44 -6.99 -16.06
CA PHE A 487 -4.42 -7.80 -16.73
C PHE A 487 -4.83 -8.18 -18.15
N VAL A 488 -6.04 -8.71 -18.33
CA VAL A 488 -6.54 -9.13 -19.65
C VAL A 488 -6.63 -7.92 -20.59
N LYS A 489 -7.13 -6.78 -20.09
CA LYS A 489 -7.17 -5.55 -20.88
C LYS A 489 -5.77 -5.09 -21.32
N ALA A 490 -4.79 -5.15 -20.42
CA ALA A 490 -3.42 -4.73 -20.70
C ALA A 490 -2.67 -5.69 -21.64
N ASN A 491 -3.10 -6.96 -21.74
CA ASN A 491 -2.42 -8.01 -22.48
C ASN A 491 -3.36 -8.72 -23.48
N SER A 492 -4.39 -8.03 -23.97
CA SER A 492 -5.41 -8.61 -24.85
C SER A 492 -4.85 -9.16 -26.15
N GLU A 493 -3.76 -8.58 -26.66
CA GLU A 493 -3.05 -9.08 -27.86
C GLU A 493 -2.35 -10.41 -27.60
N LEU A 494 -1.84 -10.64 -26.40
CA LEU A 494 -1.09 -11.86 -26.03
C LEU A 494 -2.01 -13.02 -25.65
N ILE A 495 -3.13 -12.72 -25.00
CA ILE A 495 -4.08 -13.74 -24.51
C ILE A 495 -4.95 -14.30 -25.65
N GLY A 496 -4.89 -13.66 -26.83
CA GLY A 496 -5.80 -13.92 -27.93
C GLY A 496 -7.12 -13.20 -27.70
N SER A 497 -7.68 -12.63 -28.77
CA SER A 497 -9.07 -12.17 -28.73
C SER A 497 -9.96 -13.40 -28.57
N PRO A 498 -10.87 -13.45 -27.58
CA PRO A 498 -11.75 -14.60 -27.37
C PRO A 498 -12.62 -14.90 -28.59
#